data_AF-A0A1H5CIJ1-F1
#
_entry.id   AF-A0A1H5CIJ1-F1
#
_cell.length_a   1.000
_cell.length_b   1.000
_cell.length_c   1.000
_cell.angle_alpha   90.00
_cell.angle_beta   90.00
_cell.angle_gamma   90.00
#
_symmetry.space_group_name_H-M   'P 1'
#
loop_
_entity.id
_entity.type
_entity.pdbx_description
1 polymer ?
#
loop_
_entity_poly.entity_id
_entity_poly.type
_entity_poly.pdbx_seq_one_letter_code
_entity_poly.pdbx_strand_id
1 'polypeptide(L)'
;MGTLKADLDELEKVGGTLHGLADEASGLRTGPAAGPFMSTVGGMMSSVIEAAGISADLVDGALVPAIKERLGETGDVMIHVAQEYRSQDESSADRFVAAYTNATGDWSGDA
;
A
#
# COMPACT_ATOMS: atom_id res chain seq x y z
N MET A 1 4.10 26.36 6.10
CA MET A 1 4.59 25.28 6.97
C MET A 1 3.56 25.11 8.08
N GLY A 2 3.01 23.90 8.21
CA GLY A 2 2.07 23.55 9.28
C GLY A 2 2.74 23.50 10.64
N THR A 3 1.96 23.36 11.70
CA THR A 3 2.49 23.05 13.04
C THR A 3 2.86 21.58 13.11
N LEU A 4 3.80 21.20 14.00
CA LEU A 4 4.16 19.79 14.20
C LEU A 4 2.91 18.95 14.48
N LYS A 5 2.01 19.48 15.31
CA LYS A 5 0.74 18.82 15.61
C LYS A 5 -0.12 18.55 14.37
N ALA A 6 -0.24 19.50 13.46
CA ALA A 6 -1.02 19.33 12.24
C ALA A 6 -0.39 18.26 11.33
N ASP A 7 0.94 18.21 11.27
CA ASP A 7 1.65 17.22 10.46
C ASP A 7 1.53 15.80 11.04
N LEU A 8 1.52 15.66 12.37
CA LEU A 8 1.28 14.38 13.05
C LEU A 8 -0.15 13.88 12.85
N ASP A 9 -1.15 14.76 12.95
CA ASP A 9 -2.56 14.42 12.70
C ASP A 9 -2.75 13.95 11.24
N GLU A 10 -2.08 14.59 10.28
CA GLU A 10 -2.15 14.16 8.88
C GLU A 10 -1.47 12.81 8.66
N LEU A 11 -0.35 12.52 9.34
CA LEU A 11 0.30 11.20 9.25
C LEU A 11 -0.58 10.06 9.76
N GLU A 12 -1.30 10.24 10.86
CA GLU A 12 -2.24 9.22 11.34
C GLU A 12 -3.33 8.95 10.32
N LYS A 13 -3.84 10.00 9.67
CA LYS A 13 -4.86 9.91 8.63
C LYS A 13 -4.34 9.22 7.37
N VAL A 14 -3.16 9.60 6.89
CA VAL A 14 -2.55 8.98 5.71
C VAL A 14 -2.18 7.52 5.99
N GLY A 15 -1.62 7.22 7.17
CA GLY A 15 -1.30 5.85 7.57
C GLY A 15 -2.54 4.94 7.63
N GLY A 16 -3.66 5.45 8.14
CA GLY A 16 -4.95 4.74 8.08
C GLY A 16 -5.46 4.54 6.66
N THR A 17 -5.23 5.51 5.76
CA THR A 17 -5.58 5.39 4.33
C THR A 17 -4.75 4.30 3.65
N LEU A 18 -3.46 4.21 3.94
CA LEU A 18 -2.59 3.16 3.39
C LEU A 18 -3.02 1.76 3.84
N HIS A 19 -3.43 1.60 5.10
CA HIS A 19 -4.04 0.35 5.57
C HIS A 19 -5.31 -0.02 4.80
N GLY A 20 -6.21 0.94 4.60
CA GLY A 20 -7.41 0.73 3.79
C GLY A 20 -7.07 0.30 2.36
N LEU A 21 -6.09 0.95 1.72
CA LEU A 21 -5.62 0.58 0.39
C LEU A 21 -4.93 -0.80 0.37
N ALA A 22 -4.23 -1.18 1.43
CA ALA A 22 -3.63 -2.52 1.56
C ALA A 22 -4.71 -3.62 1.61
N ASP A 23 -5.79 -3.36 2.34
CA ASP A 23 -6.95 -4.26 2.40
C ASP A 23 -7.70 -4.33 1.07
N GLU A 24 -7.94 -3.19 0.41
CA GLU A 24 -8.53 -3.14 -0.93
C GLU A 24 -7.67 -3.90 -1.96
N ALA A 25 -6.35 -3.68 -1.94
CA ALA A 25 -5.42 -4.37 -2.82
C ALA A 25 -5.48 -5.90 -2.60
N SER A 26 -5.64 -6.36 -1.36
CA SER A 26 -5.78 -7.79 -1.04
C SER A 26 -7.04 -8.45 -1.59
N GLY A 27 -8.04 -7.64 -1.95
CA GLY A 27 -9.27 -8.09 -2.62
C GLY A 27 -9.14 -8.19 -4.14
N LEU A 28 -8.06 -7.66 -4.74
CA LEU A 28 -7.83 -7.75 -6.17
C LEU A 28 -7.60 -9.21 -6.57
N ARG A 29 -8.26 -9.62 -7.66
CA ARG A 29 -8.04 -10.91 -8.29
C ARG A 29 -7.89 -10.73 -9.78
N THR A 30 -7.08 -11.58 -10.39
CA THR A 30 -6.84 -11.60 -11.83
C THR A 30 -7.02 -13.00 -12.39
N GLY A 31 -6.95 -13.10 -13.72
CA GLY A 31 -7.22 -14.36 -14.42
C GLY A 31 -8.62 -14.91 -14.08
N PRO A 32 -8.86 -16.22 -14.25
CA PRO A 32 -10.18 -16.84 -14.13
C PRO A 32 -10.99 -16.52 -12.87
N ALA A 33 -10.33 -16.14 -11.77
CA ALA A 33 -10.94 -15.81 -10.49
C ALA A 33 -11.57 -14.40 -10.42
N ALA A 34 -11.27 -13.51 -11.38
CA ALA A 34 -11.73 -12.11 -11.40
C ALA A 34 -13.19 -11.90 -11.86
N GLY A 35 -13.90 -12.95 -12.26
CA GLY A 35 -15.28 -12.84 -12.77
C GLY A 35 -15.54 -13.82 -13.91
N PRO A 36 -16.74 -13.82 -14.54
CA PRO A 36 -17.09 -14.87 -15.47
C PRO A 36 -16.37 -14.66 -16.81
N PHE A 37 -15.23 -15.33 -16.97
CA PHE A 37 -14.61 -15.59 -18.28
C PHE A 37 -15.50 -16.45 -19.18
N MET A 38 -16.63 -16.91 -18.66
CA MET A 38 -17.59 -17.71 -19.39
C MET A 38 -18.62 -16.85 -20.10
N SER A 39 -18.37 -16.59 -21.38
CA SER A 39 -19.45 -16.67 -22.36
C SER A 39 -19.31 -17.98 -23.14
N THR A 40 -20.07 -18.98 -22.70
CA THR A 40 -20.48 -20.23 -23.39
C THR A 40 -19.52 -21.44 -23.46
N VAL A 41 -20.15 -22.64 -23.48
CA VAL A 41 -19.51 -23.96 -23.62
C VAL A 41 -18.76 -24.03 -24.97
N GLY A 42 -17.44 -24.14 -24.93
CA GLY A 42 -16.53 -24.00 -26.09
C GLY A 42 -15.78 -22.66 -26.19
N GLY A 43 -15.99 -21.74 -25.24
CA GLY A 43 -15.61 -20.32 -25.37
C GLY A 43 -14.14 -19.92 -25.17
N MET A 44 -13.21 -20.83 -24.82
CA MET A 44 -11.80 -20.46 -24.70
C MET A 44 -10.83 -21.59 -25.03
N MET A 45 -9.78 -21.24 -25.77
CA MET A 45 -8.66 -22.13 -26.05
C MET A 45 -7.83 -22.35 -24.78
N SER A 46 -7.30 -23.57 -24.57
CA SER A 46 -6.46 -23.90 -23.42
C SER A 46 -5.23 -22.98 -23.27
N SER A 47 -4.70 -22.47 -24.40
CA SER A 47 -3.61 -21.48 -24.39
C SER A 47 -3.98 -20.15 -23.74
N VAL A 48 -5.24 -19.73 -23.83
CA VAL A 48 -5.74 -18.50 -23.20
C VAL A 48 -5.88 -18.70 -21.70
N ILE A 49 -6.32 -19.89 -21.27
CA ILE A 49 -6.39 -20.27 -19.86
C ILE A 49 -5.00 -20.27 -19.23
N GLU A 50 -4.01 -20.86 -19.90
CA GLU A 50 -2.63 -20.86 -19.43
C GLU A 50 -2.01 -19.46 -19.37
N ALA A 51 -2.21 -18.64 -20.41
CA ALA A 51 -1.73 -17.24 -20.39
C ALA A 51 -2.37 -16.42 -19.26
N ALA A 52 -3.67 -16.65 -18.98
CA ALA A 52 -4.36 -16.03 -17.86
C ALA A 52 -3.85 -16.56 -16.51
N GLY A 53 -3.46 -17.84 -16.43
CA GLY A 53 -2.85 -18.46 -15.26
C GLY A 53 -1.49 -17.84 -14.91
N ILE A 54 -0.60 -17.64 -15.90
CA ILE A 54 0.69 -16.95 -15.70
C ILE A 54 0.49 -15.54 -15.14
N SER A 55 -0.52 -14.84 -15.65
CA SER A 55 -0.86 -13.49 -15.19
C SER A 55 -1.41 -13.51 -13.76
N ALA A 56 -2.21 -14.52 -13.42
CA ALA A 56 -2.72 -14.72 -12.07
C ALA A 56 -1.60 -15.07 -11.07
N ASP A 57 -0.67 -15.94 -11.43
CA ASP A 57 0.47 -16.30 -10.56
C ASP A 57 1.34 -15.09 -10.24
N LEU A 58 1.61 -14.24 -11.24
CA LEU A 58 2.39 -13.03 -11.03
C LEU A 58 1.60 -11.98 -10.23
N VAL A 59 0.37 -11.66 -10.64
CA VAL A 59 -0.39 -10.57 -10.04
C VAL A 59 -0.96 -10.97 -8.69
N ASP A 60 -1.69 -12.08 -8.60
CA ASP A 60 -2.34 -12.51 -7.36
C ASP A 60 -1.33 -13.19 -6.42
N GLY A 61 -0.35 -13.91 -6.96
CA GLY A 61 0.63 -14.67 -6.18
C GLY A 61 1.81 -13.86 -5.67
N ALA A 62 2.20 -12.78 -6.35
CA ALA A 62 3.38 -11.98 -5.96
C ALA A 62 3.08 -10.49 -5.79
N LEU A 63 2.46 -9.83 -6.78
CA LEU A 63 2.31 -8.38 -6.75
C LEU A 63 1.28 -7.90 -5.72
N VAL A 64 0.12 -8.54 -5.63
CA VAL A 64 -0.92 -8.18 -4.65
C VAL A 64 -0.41 -8.35 -3.21
N PRO A 65 0.21 -9.48 -2.82
CA PRO A 65 0.85 -9.62 -1.50
C PRO A 65 1.91 -8.56 -1.23
N ALA A 66 2.80 -8.29 -2.20
CA ALA A 66 3.87 -7.30 -2.02
C ALA A 66 3.33 -5.87 -1.86
N ILE A 67 2.30 -5.50 -2.62
CA ILE A 67 1.64 -4.19 -2.49
C ILE A 67 0.95 -4.08 -1.13
N LYS A 68 0.25 -5.13 -0.70
CA LYS A 68 -0.38 -5.17 0.63
C LYS A 68 0.65 -4.96 1.74
N GLU A 69 1.74 -5.73 1.71
CA GLU A 69 2.82 -5.66 2.69
C GLU A 69 3.43 -4.25 2.70
N ARG A 70 3.80 -3.72 1.53
CA ARG A 70 4.44 -2.41 1.43
C ARG A 70 3.54 -1.26 1.92
N LEU A 71 2.25 -1.28 1.56
CA LEU A 71 1.29 -0.27 2.00
C LEU A 71 1.01 -0.38 3.50
N GLY A 72 0.84 -1.60 4.02
CA GLY A 72 0.63 -1.86 5.44
C GLY A 72 1.82 -1.41 6.30
N GLU A 73 3.03 -1.82 5.94
CA GLU A 73 4.26 -1.43 6.64
C GLU A 73 4.47 0.10 6.63
N THR A 74 4.23 0.75 5.48
CA THR A 74 4.35 2.20 5.40
C THR A 74 3.30 2.89 6.28
N GLY A 75 2.07 2.37 6.30
CA GLY A 75 1.00 2.86 7.17
C GLY A 75 1.33 2.70 8.65
N ASP A 76 1.91 1.57 9.05
CA ASP A 76 2.36 1.31 10.42
C ASP A 76 3.44 2.29 10.86
N VAL A 77 4.43 2.54 10.00
CA VAL A 77 5.48 3.52 10.26
C VAL A 77 4.89 4.92 10.46
N MET A 78 3.99 5.36 9.57
CA MET A 78 3.33 6.66 9.67
C MET A 78 2.61 6.84 11.01
N ILE A 79 1.80 5.84 11.41
CA ILE A 79 1.04 5.87 12.66
C ILE A 79 1.99 5.83 13.87
N HIS A 80 3.02 4.99 13.83
CA HIS A 80 3.97 4.84 14.94
C HIS A 80 4.74 6.13 15.19
N VAL A 81 5.27 6.75 14.13
CA VAL A 81 5.98 8.03 14.23
C VAL A 81 5.05 9.12 14.74
N ALA A 82 3.80 9.18 14.27
CA ALA A 82 2.84 10.16 14.76
C ALA A 82 2.57 10.01 16.27
N GLN A 83 2.42 8.76 16.73
CA GLN A 83 2.23 8.45 18.15
C GLN A 83 3.46 8.79 19.01
N GLU A 84 4.67 8.52 18.53
CA GLU A 84 5.93 8.80 19.24
C GLU A 84 6.14 10.31 19.48
N TYR A 85 5.73 11.14 18.53
CA TYR A 85 5.96 12.59 18.59
C TYR A 85 4.74 13.39 19.09
N ARG A 86 3.61 12.73 19.37
CA ARG A 86 2.33 13.38 19.76
C ARG A 86 2.44 14.31 20.97
N SER A 87 3.34 14.04 21.91
CA SER A 87 3.57 14.86 23.11
C SER A 87 4.84 15.71 23.04
N GLN A 88 5.54 15.73 21.92
CA GLN A 88 6.75 16.53 21.74
C GLN A 88 6.42 17.95 21.26
N ASP A 89 7.33 18.87 21.52
CA ASP A 89 7.21 20.27 21.09
C ASP A 89 7.68 20.48 19.65
N GLU A 90 7.37 21.64 19.06
CA GLU A 90 7.80 22.02 17.70
C GLU A 90 9.31 21.89 17.46
N SER A 91 10.16 21.93 18.50
CA SER A 91 11.62 21.75 18.33
C SER A 91 12.01 20.33 17.91
N SER A 92 11.05 19.39 17.96
CA SER A 92 11.22 17.99 17.61
C SER A 92 10.88 17.69 16.14
N ALA A 93 10.44 18.70 15.37
CA ALA A 93 10.04 18.53 13.97
C ALA A 93 11.17 17.97 13.08
N ASP A 94 12.42 18.41 13.25
CA ASP A 94 13.55 17.90 12.46
C ASP A 94 13.85 16.43 12.78
N ARG A 95 13.73 16.04 14.06
CA ARG A 95 13.89 14.64 14.49
C ARG A 95 12.76 13.76 13.94
N PHE A 96 11.55 14.29 13.93
CA PHE A 96 10.38 13.68 13.32
C PHE A 96 10.60 13.39 11.83
N VAL A 97 10.99 14.39 11.04
CA VAL A 97 11.24 14.23 9.59
C VAL A 97 12.34 13.18 9.35
N ALA A 98 13.44 13.23 10.10
CA ALA A 98 14.52 12.27 9.97
C ALA A 98 14.09 10.83 10.30
N ALA A 99 13.29 10.64 11.36
CA ALA A 99 12.77 9.32 11.75
C ALA A 99 11.84 8.75 10.68
N TYR A 100 10.95 9.58 10.15
CA TYR A 100 10.03 9.21 9.08
C TYR A 100 10.78 8.80 7.79
N THR A 101 11.66 9.66 7.27
CA THR A 101 12.40 9.38 6.02
C THR A 101 13.33 8.18 6.14
N ASN A 102 13.97 7.96 7.29
CA ASN A 102 14.80 6.76 7.50
C ASN A 102 13.99 5.47 7.44
N ALA A 103 12.74 5.49 7.91
CA ALA A 103 11.90 4.30 7.97
C ALA A 103 11.17 4.03 6.63
N THR A 104 10.72 5.07 5.94
CA THR A 104 9.94 4.92 4.69
C THR A 104 10.76 5.03 3.40
N GLY A 105 12.02 5.47 3.50
CA GLY A 105 12.81 5.92 2.35
C GLY A 105 12.48 7.37 1.96
N ASP A 106 13.24 7.92 1.02
CA ASP A 106 12.96 9.24 0.46
C ASP A 106 11.80 9.15 -0.55
N TRP A 107 10.76 9.93 -0.29
CA TRP A 107 9.59 10.09 -1.16
C TRP A 107 9.64 11.42 -1.91
N SER A 108 10.82 12.03 -2.06
CA SER A 108 10.99 13.15 -2.97
C SER A 108 10.51 12.72 -4.36
N GLY A 109 9.47 13.40 -4.87
CA GLY A 109 8.86 13.09 -6.17
C GLY A 109 9.75 13.42 -7.36
N ASP A 110 11.04 13.69 -7.13
CA ASP A 110 12.03 14.00 -8.14
C ASP A 110 12.66 12.68 -8.62
N ALA A 111 11.99 12.06 -9.58
CA ALA A 111 12.52 10.95 -10.39
C ALA A 111 13.39 11.47 -11.54
#